data_AF-A0A9Q8PIL5-F1
#
_entry.id   AF-A0A9Q8PIL5-F1
#
_cell.length_a   1.000
_cell.length_b   1.000
_cell.length_c   1.000
_cell.angle_alpha   90.00
_cell.angle_beta   90.00
_cell.angle_gamma   90.00
#
_symmetry.space_group_name_H-M   'P 1'
#
loop_
_entity.id
_entity.type
_entity.pdbx_description
1 polymer ?
#
loop_
_entity_poly.entity_id
_entity_poly.type
_entity_poly.pdbx_seq_one_letter_code
_entity_poly.pdbx_strand_id
1 'polypeptide(L)'
;METYSTWTVTSDDGELTHGETRLLPESYKAQSIELISPVFRFDDPQSFSQIREMLEALKWLEQRFKCHFIVNKTCGFHVHFACGKEKIPDDTAKCIYQIFLAHERTIDSIHARSRVLAPAWKRHDDIERPLYAPLSAFQGAAHLLRNSIQGEQDRNLFAWLRRVEHCDDYGDICKMFEAEFKKGYLDGHCANVNFDNAHAHTDRNGAQCTKTTIEFRQHLGTREYDEMYRYVKFLGSVITCCQQASDEAFIETLLSATSPTYSFDQLCQAVNVPEDARALFLQTPPSIATFPAVETPYGAPSIGQFLAQNAHENALNRDPADVNRMRAEKYSTGYYGIQPNAQPLIFDQEKVKDLLVSAREDLSRSRFEEVTSSSLLSDEEQNDKVIARMNAKWNGK
;
A
#
# COMPACT_ATOMS: atom_id res chain seq x y z
N MET A 1 2.82 -16.55 14.67
CA MET A 1 1.94 -16.50 13.49
C MET A 1 0.96 -17.65 13.57
N GLU A 2 -0.34 -17.38 13.67
CA GLU A 2 -1.36 -18.42 13.47
C GLU A 2 -1.17 -18.96 12.05
N THR A 3 -0.76 -20.21 11.93
CA THR A 3 -0.66 -20.88 10.64
C THR A 3 -2.07 -21.28 10.24
N TYR A 4 -2.78 -20.38 9.56
CA TYR A 4 -4.00 -20.76 8.86
C TYR A 4 -3.60 -21.82 7.82
N SER A 5 -3.89 -23.08 8.10
CA SER A 5 -3.71 -24.19 7.15
C SER A 5 -4.91 -24.30 6.20
N THR A 6 -5.97 -23.57 6.49
CA THR A 6 -7.24 -23.56 5.76
C THR A 6 -7.75 -22.12 5.68
N TRP A 7 -8.60 -21.86 4.69
CA TRP A 7 -9.36 -20.62 4.64
C TRP A 7 -10.19 -20.44 5.91
N THR A 8 -10.16 -19.23 6.46
CA THR A 8 -10.88 -18.86 7.67
C THR A 8 -11.93 -17.82 7.34
N VAL A 9 -13.11 -17.96 7.91
CA VAL A 9 -14.23 -17.02 7.78
C VAL A 9 -14.42 -16.35 9.14
N THR A 10 -14.36 -15.03 9.16
CA THR A 10 -14.63 -14.22 10.35
C THR A 10 -15.63 -13.11 10.03
N SER A 11 -16.13 -12.41 11.04
CA SER A 11 -16.88 -11.15 10.87
C SER A 11 -15.93 -9.99 10.63
N ASP A 12 -16.38 -9.00 9.86
CA ASP A 12 -15.64 -7.76 9.57
C ASP A 12 -16.54 -6.53 9.72
N ASP A 13 -15.94 -5.34 9.70
CA ASP A 13 -16.61 -4.05 9.89
C ASP A 13 -17.13 -3.46 8.56
N GLY A 14 -17.16 -4.23 7.48
CA GLY A 14 -17.77 -3.83 6.20
C GLY A 14 -19.27 -3.49 6.31
N GLU A 15 -19.73 -2.49 5.56
CA GLU A 15 -21.11 -1.98 5.62
C GLU A 15 -21.71 -1.83 4.23
N LEU A 16 -23.03 -1.92 4.14
CA LEU A 16 -23.74 -1.50 2.94
C LEU A 16 -23.66 0.02 2.79
N THR A 17 -23.57 0.51 1.55
CA THR A 17 -23.74 1.94 1.32
C THR A 17 -25.18 2.38 1.61
N HIS A 18 -25.42 3.69 1.72
CA HIS A 18 -26.77 4.21 1.89
C HIS A 18 -27.70 3.82 0.71
N GLY A 19 -27.16 3.78 -0.52
CA GLY A 19 -27.90 3.35 -1.70
C GLY A 19 -28.29 1.87 -1.60
N GLU A 20 -27.33 1.02 -1.27
CA GLU A 20 -27.53 -0.42 -1.09
C GLU A 20 -28.50 -0.74 0.05
N THR A 21 -28.36 -0.08 1.21
CA THR A 21 -29.24 -0.28 2.38
C THR A 21 -30.71 -0.02 2.05
N ARG A 22 -31.01 1.04 1.28
CA ARG A 22 -32.38 1.36 0.87
C ARG A 22 -33.00 0.35 -0.11
N LEU A 23 -32.15 -0.38 -0.83
CA LEU A 23 -32.58 -1.36 -1.83
C LEU A 23 -32.47 -2.81 -1.35
N LEU A 24 -31.98 -3.05 -0.14
CA LEU A 24 -31.93 -4.39 0.45
C LEU A 24 -33.37 -4.91 0.64
N PRO A 25 -33.77 -6.01 -0.03
CA PRO A 25 -35.12 -6.53 0.14
C PRO A 25 -35.36 -7.02 1.57
N GLU A 26 -36.58 -6.84 2.10
CA GLU A 26 -36.92 -7.23 3.50
C GLU A 26 -36.69 -8.72 3.82
N SER A 27 -36.68 -9.57 2.78
CA SER A 27 -36.41 -11.01 2.91
C SER A 27 -34.91 -11.35 3.06
N TYR A 28 -34.03 -10.36 2.91
CA TYR A 28 -32.58 -10.51 3.01
C TYR A 28 -32.05 -9.83 4.28
N LYS A 29 -30.94 -10.36 4.78
CA LYS A 29 -30.12 -9.72 5.81
C LYS A 29 -28.71 -9.60 5.25
N ALA A 30 -28.11 -8.43 5.43
CA ALA A 30 -26.70 -8.23 5.14
C ALA A 30 -25.86 -8.66 6.34
N GLN A 31 -24.78 -9.38 6.07
CA GLN A 31 -23.76 -9.73 7.07
C GLN A 31 -22.40 -9.52 6.43
N SER A 32 -21.55 -8.79 7.14
CA SER A 32 -20.16 -8.59 6.74
C SER A 32 -19.31 -9.78 7.19
N ILE A 33 -18.46 -10.24 6.28
CA ILE A 33 -17.52 -11.33 6.53
C ILE A 33 -16.15 -10.96 5.97
N GLU A 34 -15.09 -11.47 6.60
CA GLU A 34 -13.73 -11.47 6.08
C GLU A 34 -13.30 -12.91 5.82
N LEU A 35 -12.69 -13.11 4.65
CA LEU A 35 -12.11 -14.38 4.23
C LEU A 35 -10.60 -14.26 4.30
N ILE A 36 -9.98 -15.03 5.20
CA ILE A 36 -8.54 -15.04 5.42
C ILE A 36 -7.97 -16.29 4.77
N SER A 37 -7.02 -16.10 3.85
CA SER A 37 -6.37 -17.22 3.17
C SER A 37 -5.42 -17.97 4.11
N PRO A 38 -5.08 -19.23 3.80
CA PRO A 38 -3.88 -19.80 4.38
C PRO A 38 -2.64 -19.00 3.97
N VAL A 39 -1.53 -19.20 4.68
CA VAL A 39 -0.26 -18.53 4.35
C VAL A 39 0.29 -19.13 3.07
N PHE A 40 0.42 -18.27 2.05
CA PHE A 40 0.90 -18.65 0.74
C PHE A 40 2.41 -18.41 0.58
N ARG A 41 3.06 -19.30 -0.16
CA ARG A 41 4.41 -19.08 -0.66
C ARG A 41 4.34 -18.22 -1.91
N PHE A 42 5.01 -17.06 -1.91
CA PHE A 42 4.96 -16.13 -3.03
C PHE A 42 5.58 -16.68 -4.32
N ASP A 43 6.60 -17.53 -4.17
CA ASP A 43 7.32 -18.21 -5.26
C ASP A 43 6.59 -19.46 -5.79
N ASP A 44 5.54 -19.92 -5.12
CA ASP A 44 4.77 -21.09 -5.52
C ASP A 44 3.59 -20.70 -6.43
N PRO A 45 3.57 -21.13 -7.71
CA PRO A 45 2.43 -20.89 -8.59
C PRO A 45 1.10 -21.46 -8.07
N GLN A 46 1.13 -22.53 -7.27
CA GLN A 46 -0.07 -23.16 -6.70
C GLN A 46 -0.71 -22.33 -5.58
N SER A 47 0.01 -21.36 -5.00
CA SER A 47 -0.59 -20.44 -4.04
C SER A 47 -1.76 -19.67 -4.64
N PHE A 48 -1.66 -19.28 -5.91
CA PHE A 48 -2.70 -18.49 -6.56
C PHE A 48 -3.88 -19.34 -7.06
N SER A 49 -3.69 -20.63 -7.35
CA SER A 49 -4.81 -21.51 -7.73
C SER A 49 -5.84 -21.63 -6.61
N GLN A 50 -5.41 -21.62 -5.35
CA GLN A 50 -6.32 -21.64 -4.20
C GLN A 50 -7.23 -20.40 -4.10
N ILE A 51 -6.76 -19.22 -4.55
CA ILE A 51 -7.61 -18.02 -4.63
C ILE A 51 -8.72 -18.24 -5.65
N ARG A 52 -8.40 -18.84 -6.80
CA ARG A 52 -9.38 -19.17 -7.84
C ARG A 52 -10.39 -20.19 -7.35
N GLU A 53 -9.93 -21.26 -6.69
CA GLU A 53 -10.80 -22.29 -6.09
C GLU A 53 -11.77 -21.68 -5.06
N MET A 54 -11.29 -20.75 -4.23
CA MET A 54 -12.15 -20.03 -3.28
C MET A 54 -13.22 -19.19 -4.01
N LEU A 55 -12.85 -18.44 -5.05
CA LEU A 55 -13.81 -17.65 -5.84
C LEU A 55 -14.86 -18.54 -6.54
N GLU A 56 -14.45 -19.72 -7.02
CA GLU A 56 -15.36 -20.73 -7.57
C GLU A 56 -16.30 -21.31 -6.52
N ALA A 57 -15.80 -21.55 -5.30
CA ALA A 57 -16.61 -21.98 -4.17
C ALA A 57 -17.66 -20.93 -3.79
N LEU A 58 -17.29 -19.65 -3.74
CA LEU A 58 -18.25 -18.54 -3.51
C LEU A 58 -19.35 -18.52 -4.57
N LYS A 59 -18.98 -18.65 -5.85
CA LYS A 59 -19.95 -18.72 -6.94
C LYS A 59 -20.89 -19.92 -6.81
N TRP A 60 -20.35 -21.08 -6.43
CA TRP A 60 -21.16 -22.28 -6.19
C TRP A 60 -22.15 -22.08 -5.02
N LEU A 61 -21.71 -21.43 -3.94
CA LEU A 61 -22.56 -21.12 -2.79
C LEU A 61 -23.74 -20.22 -3.19
N GLU A 62 -23.51 -19.17 -3.98
CA GLU A 62 -24.59 -18.29 -4.47
C GLU A 62 -25.66 -19.08 -5.25
N GLN A 63 -25.20 -19.97 -6.14
CA GLN A 63 -26.10 -20.82 -6.94
C GLN A 63 -26.88 -21.81 -6.08
N ARG A 64 -26.28 -22.34 -5.02
CA ARG A 64 -26.86 -23.41 -4.21
C ARG A 64 -27.78 -22.91 -3.10
N PHE A 65 -27.49 -21.75 -2.51
CA PHE A 65 -28.09 -21.29 -1.25
C PHE A 65 -28.88 -19.98 -1.36
N LYS A 66 -29.08 -19.42 -2.56
CA LYS A 66 -29.80 -18.14 -2.77
C LYS A 66 -29.19 -16.98 -1.96
N CYS A 67 -27.88 -17.02 -1.73
CA CYS A 67 -27.11 -15.93 -1.15
C CYS A 67 -26.37 -15.15 -2.23
N HIS A 68 -25.85 -13.97 -1.87
CA HIS A 68 -25.06 -13.12 -2.74
C HIS A 68 -23.86 -12.56 -1.99
N PHE A 69 -22.67 -12.70 -2.57
CA PHE A 69 -21.44 -12.08 -2.06
C PHE A 69 -21.23 -10.77 -2.81
N ILE A 70 -21.46 -9.67 -2.11
CA ILE A 70 -21.24 -8.34 -2.64
C ILE A 70 -19.92 -7.77 -2.13
N VAL A 71 -19.35 -6.90 -2.93
CA VAL A 71 -18.14 -6.14 -2.60
C VAL A 71 -18.44 -4.71 -2.95
N ASN A 72 -18.14 -3.76 -2.07
CA ASN A 72 -18.37 -2.34 -2.29
C ASN A 72 -17.18 -1.51 -1.78
N LYS A 73 -17.35 -0.18 -1.72
CA LYS A 73 -16.31 0.77 -1.26
C LYS A 73 -15.80 0.55 0.18
N THR A 74 -16.56 -0.12 1.04
CA THR A 74 -16.15 -0.42 2.43
C THR A 74 -15.34 -1.71 2.52
N CYS A 75 -15.39 -2.57 1.50
CA CYS A 75 -14.62 -3.82 1.48
C CYS A 75 -13.16 -3.57 1.08
N GLY A 76 -12.23 -4.27 1.71
CA GLY A 76 -10.79 -4.25 1.38
C GLY A 76 -10.30 -5.57 0.81
N PHE A 77 -9.23 -5.54 0.03
CA PHE A 77 -8.40 -6.72 -0.26
C PHE A 77 -7.01 -6.47 0.34
N HIS A 78 -6.81 -6.95 1.56
CA HIS A 78 -5.56 -6.75 2.29
C HIS A 78 -4.56 -7.85 1.93
N VAL A 79 -3.28 -7.48 1.76
CA VAL A 79 -2.20 -8.43 1.49
C VAL A 79 -1.16 -8.31 2.58
N HIS A 80 -0.85 -9.43 3.23
CA HIS A 80 0.17 -9.51 4.27
C HIS A 80 1.42 -10.18 3.71
N PHE A 81 2.58 -9.55 3.86
CA PHE A 81 3.88 -10.14 3.52
C PHE A 81 4.76 -10.30 4.75
N ALA A 82 5.45 -11.45 4.84
CA ALA A 82 6.45 -11.76 5.86
C ALA A 82 7.58 -12.62 5.27
N CYS A 83 8.70 -12.73 5.97
CA CYS A 83 9.80 -13.64 5.63
C CYS A 83 9.64 -14.96 6.39
N GLY A 84 8.63 -15.74 6.03
CA GLY A 84 8.28 -16.96 6.77
C GLY A 84 7.82 -16.64 8.19
N LYS A 85 8.58 -17.08 9.21
CA LYS A 85 8.33 -16.76 10.62
C LYS A 85 9.04 -15.49 11.10
N GLU A 86 9.89 -14.91 10.25
CA GLU A 86 10.65 -13.72 10.55
C GLU A 86 9.97 -12.48 9.96
N LYS A 87 10.23 -11.34 10.58
CA LYS A 87 9.83 -10.04 10.02
C LYS A 87 10.63 -9.75 8.76
N ILE A 88 10.05 -8.95 7.86
CA ILE A 88 10.82 -8.33 6.78
C ILE A 88 11.92 -7.46 7.43
N PRO A 89 13.19 -7.52 6.98
CA PRO A 89 14.28 -6.72 7.55
C PRO A 89 13.96 -5.23 7.61
N ASP A 90 14.47 -4.54 8.63
CA ASP A 90 14.11 -3.15 8.93
C ASP A 90 14.51 -2.21 7.77
N ASP A 91 15.67 -2.42 7.15
CA ASP A 91 16.09 -1.70 5.95
C ASP A 91 15.16 -1.94 4.75
N THR A 92 14.72 -3.18 4.54
CA THR A 92 13.75 -3.50 3.49
C THR A 92 12.40 -2.83 3.78
N ALA A 93 11.97 -2.78 5.04
CA ALA A 93 10.74 -2.10 5.44
C ALA A 93 10.81 -0.58 5.20
N LYS A 94 11.94 0.07 5.51
CA LYS A 94 12.21 1.48 5.16
C LYS A 94 12.09 1.70 3.66
N CYS A 95 12.75 0.86 2.85
CA CYS A 95 12.69 0.96 1.40
C CYS A 95 11.25 0.79 0.85
N ILE A 96 10.46 -0.12 1.41
CA ILE A 96 9.04 -0.30 1.06
C ILE A 96 8.28 0.99 1.37
N TYR A 97 8.44 1.56 2.56
CA TYR A 97 7.81 2.82 2.93
C TYR A 97 8.18 3.92 1.92
N GLN A 98 9.47 4.10 1.63
CA GLN A 98 9.97 5.12 0.71
C GLN A 98 9.38 4.97 -0.70
N ILE A 99 9.28 3.75 -1.25
CA ILE A 99 8.65 3.53 -2.57
C ILE A 99 7.18 3.94 -2.53
N PHE A 100 6.40 3.47 -1.55
CA PHE A 100 4.98 3.79 -1.48
C PHE A 100 4.71 5.28 -1.25
N LEU A 101 5.57 5.93 -0.47
CA LEU A 101 5.48 7.36 -0.18
C LEU A 101 5.84 8.20 -1.42
N ALA A 102 6.97 7.88 -2.08
CA ALA A 102 7.40 8.59 -3.28
C ALA A 102 6.43 8.41 -4.44
N HIS A 103 6.05 7.16 -4.70
CA HIS A 103 5.21 6.80 -5.84
C HIS A 103 3.72 6.78 -5.54
N GLU A 104 3.28 7.40 -4.44
CA GLU A 104 1.86 7.42 -4.05
C GLU A 104 0.96 7.92 -5.20
N ARG A 105 1.37 8.98 -5.92
CA ARG A 105 0.67 9.49 -7.10
C ARG A 105 0.49 8.46 -8.19
N THR A 106 1.52 7.66 -8.39
CA THR A 106 1.60 6.65 -9.44
C THR A 106 0.76 5.45 -9.05
N ILE A 107 0.86 5.00 -7.80
CA ILE A 107 0.09 3.90 -7.21
C ILE A 107 -1.40 4.23 -7.14
N ASP A 108 -1.77 5.47 -6.80
CA ASP A 108 -3.16 5.95 -6.79
C ASP A 108 -3.87 5.74 -8.14
N SER A 109 -3.14 5.60 -9.27
CA SER A 109 -3.76 5.40 -10.59
C SER A 109 -4.42 4.05 -10.78
N ILE A 110 -4.07 3.05 -9.97
CA ILE A 110 -4.64 1.69 -10.05
C ILE A 110 -5.68 1.42 -8.96
N HIS A 111 -6.04 2.44 -8.18
CA HIS A 111 -6.98 2.30 -7.07
C HIS A 111 -8.30 3.00 -7.33
N ALA A 112 -9.33 2.52 -6.64
CA ALA A 112 -10.64 3.13 -6.67
C ALA A 112 -10.57 4.55 -6.07
N ARG A 113 -11.46 5.44 -6.50
CA ARG A 113 -11.54 6.82 -5.99
C ARG A 113 -11.69 6.89 -4.48
N SER A 114 -12.38 5.91 -3.86
CA SER A 114 -12.52 5.81 -2.39
C SER A 114 -11.23 5.44 -1.66
N ARG A 115 -10.14 5.21 -2.39
CA ARG A 115 -8.80 4.93 -1.88
C ARG A 115 -7.80 6.02 -2.30
N VAL A 116 -8.17 6.88 -3.26
CA VAL A 116 -7.44 8.11 -3.61
C VAL A 116 -8.02 9.25 -2.79
N LEU A 117 -7.47 9.50 -1.60
CA LEU A 117 -7.95 10.60 -0.76
C LEU A 117 -7.59 11.96 -1.38
N ALA A 118 -8.52 12.63 -2.08
CA ALA A 118 -8.33 13.96 -2.68
C ALA A 118 -9.57 14.89 -2.54
N PRO A 119 -9.40 16.18 -2.23
CA PRO A 119 -8.26 16.78 -1.56
C PRO A 119 -8.21 16.27 -0.11
N ALA A 120 -7.00 16.16 0.45
CA ALA A 120 -6.91 16.06 1.90
C ALA A 120 -7.46 17.37 2.48
N TRP A 121 -8.67 17.29 3.02
CA TRP A 121 -9.19 18.14 4.08
C TRP A 121 -9.31 19.63 3.70
N LYS A 122 -10.53 20.07 3.37
CA LYS A 122 -10.85 21.46 3.73
C LYS A 122 -10.95 21.48 5.25
N ARG A 123 -10.35 22.49 5.91
CA ARG A 123 -10.28 22.66 7.38
C ARG A 123 -11.64 22.57 8.11
N HIS A 124 -12.73 22.53 7.37
CA HIS A 124 -14.13 22.56 7.81
C HIS A 124 -14.92 21.29 7.50
N ASP A 125 -14.35 20.28 6.84
CA ASP A 125 -15.10 19.06 6.56
C ASP A 125 -15.11 18.18 7.82
N ASP A 126 -16.30 17.80 8.29
CA ASP A 126 -16.55 16.88 9.40
C ASP A 126 -16.22 15.42 9.04
N ILE A 127 -15.10 15.20 8.35
CA ILE A 127 -14.70 13.90 7.81
C ILE A 127 -14.53 12.91 8.98
N GLU A 128 -15.28 11.81 8.91
CA GLU A 128 -15.08 10.64 9.76
C GLU A 128 -13.66 10.09 9.57
N ARG A 129 -13.12 9.43 10.59
CA ARG A 129 -11.75 8.86 10.58
C ARG A 129 -11.49 8.16 9.23
N PRO A 130 -10.50 8.59 8.43
CA PRO A 130 -10.24 7.97 7.13
C PRO A 130 -9.86 6.50 7.33
N LEU A 131 -10.65 5.61 6.73
CA LEU A 131 -10.25 4.24 6.50
C LEU A 131 -9.27 4.30 5.31
N TYR A 132 -8.03 3.84 5.50
CA TYR A 132 -6.97 3.80 4.46
C TYR A 132 -6.37 5.17 4.08
N ALA A 133 -6.02 5.98 5.08
CA ALA A 133 -5.25 7.20 4.89
C ALA A 133 -3.95 6.93 4.10
N PRO A 134 -3.63 7.74 3.09
CA PRO A 134 -2.38 7.63 2.36
C PRO A 134 -1.19 8.03 3.24
N LEU A 135 0.02 7.55 2.91
CA LEU A 135 1.23 7.86 3.67
C LEU A 135 1.47 9.37 3.75
N SER A 136 1.21 10.09 2.66
CA SER A 136 1.29 11.56 2.61
C SER A 136 0.38 12.27 3.63
N ALA A 137 -0.76 11.68 4.00
CA ALA A 137 -1.65 12.27 5.00
C ALA A 137 -1.00 12.28 6.39
N PHE A 138 -0.28 11.21 6.75
CA PHE A 138 0.46 11.14 8.01
C PHE A 138 1.65 12.10 8.01
N GLN A 139 2.35 12.20 6.89
CA GLN A 139 3.45 13.17 6.73
C GLN A 139 2.94 14.61 6.89
N GLY A 140 1.77 14.92 6.30
CA GLY A 140 1.07 16.20 6.41
C GLY A 140 0.56 16.50 7.82
N ALA A 141 -0.10 15.54 8.46
CA ALA A 141 -0.71 15.70 9.78
C ALA A 141 0.32 15.81 10.92
N ALA A 142 1.46 15.13 10.81
CA ALA A 142 2.56 15.27 11.77
C ALA A 142 3.01 16.74 11.94
N HIS A 143 2.88 17.57 10.89
CA HIS A 143 3.18 19.00 10.96
C HIS A 143 2.15 19.82 11.74
N LEU A 144 0.90 19.36 11.85
CA LEU A 144 -0.14 20.07 12.60
C LEU A 144 -0.03 19.84 14.12
N LEU A 145 0.60 18.74 14.52
CA LEU A 145 0.66 18.31 15.92
C LEU A 145 2.01 18.58 16.56
N ARG A 146 3.09 18.43 15.79
CA ARG A 146 4.43 18.75 16.28
C ARG A 146 4.68 20.22 16.00
N ASN A 147 4.42 21.07 17.00
CA ASN A 147 4.77 22.50 17.05
C ASN A 147 6.29 22.80 16.81
N SER A 148 7.08 21.81 16.41
CA SER A 148 8.54 21.83 16.33
C SER A 148 9.10 21.68 14.92
N ILE A 149 8.28 21.52 13.87
CA ILE A 149 8.79 21.41 12.49
C ILE A 149 8.82 22.81 11.85
N GLN A 150 10.03 23.38 11.82
CA GLN A 150 10.33 24.76 11.43
C GLN A 150 10.37 24.92 9.90
N GLY A 151 9.21 25.12 9.27
CA GLY A 151 9.10 25.82 7.99
C GLY A 151 8.52 25.02 6.81
N GLU A 152 8.22 25.74 5.73
CA GLU A 152 7.71 25.17 4.47
C GLU A 152 8.67 24.15 3.82
N GLN A 153 9.96 24.18 4.20
CA GLN A 153 10.99 23.29 3.66
C GLN A 153 10.76 21.82 4.06
N ASP A 154 10.05 21.54 5.15
CA ASP A 154 9.81 20.17 5.60
C ASP A 154 8.57 19.51 4.97
N ARG A 155 7.89 20.21 4.04
CA ARG A 155 6.64 19.77 3.40
C ARG A 155 6.84 19.15 2.02
N ASN A 156 8.06 18.78 1.67
CA ASN A 156 8.36 18.19 0.38
C ASN A 156 8.74 16.71 0.52
N LEU A 157 8.61 15.98 -0.58
CA LEU A 157 8.86 14.54 -0.64
C LEU A 157 10.25 14.15 -0.13
N PHE A 158 11.29 14.94 -0.42
CA PHE A 158 12.65 14.65 0.03
C PHE A 158 12.81 14.76 1.54
N ALA A 159 12.16 15.77 2.16
CA ALA A 159 12.14 15.88 3.61
C ALA A 159 11.46 14.66 4.24
N TRP A 160 10.38 14.17 3.63
CA TRP A 160 9.68 12.98 4.11
C TRP A 160 10.51 11.71 3.96
N LEU A 161 11.13 11.49 2.79
CA LEU A 161 12.02 10.36 2.55
C LEU A 161 13.22 10.37 3.50
N ARG A 162 13.79 11.55 3.76
CA ARG A 162 14.85 11.73 4.76
C ARG A 162 14.37 11.32 6.15
N ARG A 163 13.15 11.66 6.57
CA ARG A 163 12.62 11.20 7.87
C ARG A 163 12.54 9.67 7.95
N VAL A 164 12.10 9.01 6.87
CA VAL A 164 12.07 7.54 6.82
C VAL A 164 13.49 6.96 6.96
N GLU A 165 14.49 7.59 6.33
CA GLU A 165 15.89 7.16 6.42
C GLU A 165 16.44 7.20 7.85
N HIS A 166 15.96 8.13 8.69
CA HIS A 166 16.37 8.24 10.09
C HIS A 166 15.59 7.29 11.02
N CYS A 167 14.79 6.36 10.48
CA CYS A 167 14.16 5.33 11.29
C CYS A 167 15.14 4.18 11.52
N ASP A 168 15.45 3.88 12.78
CA ASP A 168 16.39 2.81 13.10
C ASP A 168 15.71 1.44 13.08
N ASP A 169 14.41 1.39 13.41
CA ASP A 169 13.63 0.16 13.50
C ASP A 169 12.13 0.34 13.15
N TYR A 170 11.36 -0.74 13.24
CA TYR A 170 9.90 -0.70 13.05
C TYR A 170 9.19 0.22 14.03
N GLY A 171 9.68 0.37 15.26
CA GLY A 171 9.08 1.26 16.25
C GLY A 171 9.13 2.70 15.78
N ASP A 172 10.24 3.13 15.20
CA ASP A 172 10.35 4.46 14.59
C ASP A 172 9.46 4.63 13.36
N ILE A 173 9.37 3.61 12.49
CA ILE A 173 8.42 3.60 11.38
C ILE A 173 6.98 3.73 11.87
N CYS A 174 6.59 2.98 12.91
CA CYS A 174 5.23 3.02 13.47
C CYS A 174 4.89 4.41 14.03
N LYS A 175 5.84 5.07 14.70
CA LYS A 175 5.69 6.46 15.19
C LYS A 175 5.42 7.47 14.06
N MET A 176 5.75 7.15 12.81
CA MET A 176 5.43 8.01 11.66
C MET A 176 3.94 8.00 11.31
N PHE A 177 3.18 7.00 11.76
CA PHE A 177 1.73 6.89 11.55
C PHE A 177 0.90 7.50 12.67
N GLU A 178 1.54 7.95 13.75
CA GLU A 178 0.85 8.54 14.90
C GLU A 178 0.39 9.97 14.59
N ALA A 179 -0.91 10.15 14.38
CA ALA A 179 -1.49 11.46 14.13
C ALA A 179 -2.85 11.63 14.82
N GLU A 180 -2.97 12.65 15.66
CA GLU A 180 -4.26 13.13 16.13
C GLU A 180 -5.07 13.78 15.00
N PHE A 181 -6.34 13.43 14.96
CA PHE A 181 -7.35 13.94 14.05
C PHE A 181 -8.48 14.54 14.88
N LYS A 182 -9.25 15.48 14.30
CA LYS A 182 -10.38 16.14 15.00
C LYS A 182 -11.35 15.16 15.68
N LYS A 183 -11.50 13.94 15.13
CA LYS A 183 -12.44 12.91 15.59
C LYS A 183 -11.76 11.62 16.06
N GLY A 184 -10.47 11.67 16.42
CA GLY A 184 -9.79 10.52 16.99
C GLY A 184 -8.31 10.44 16.64
N TYR A 185 -7.71 9.30 16.92
CA TYR A 185 -6.30 9.02 16.65
C TYR A 185 -6.16 8.16 15.39
N LEU A 186 -5.20 8.50 14.53
CA LEU A 186 -4.75 7.68 13.42
C LEU A 186 -3.47 6.95 13.81
N ASP A 187 -3.39 5.70 13.37
CA ASP A 187 -2.31 4.75 13.55
C ASP A 187 -2.03 4.02 12.22
N GLY A 188 -1.10 3.07 12.19
CA GLY A 188 -0.84 2.24 11.01
C GLY A 188 -2.06 1.42 10.60
N HIS A 189 -2.95 1.09 11.53
CA HIS A 189 -4.27 0.51 11.22
C HIS A 189 -5.26 1.49 10.56
N CYS A 190 -4.89 2.73 10.31
CA CYS A 190 -5.61 3.62 9.39
C CYS A 190 -4.93 3.74 8.04
N ALA A 191 -3.70 3.28 7.88
CA ALA A 191 -2.89 3.55 6.72
C ALA A 191 -3.18 2.58 5.56
N ASN A 192 -2.85 3.05 4.35
CA ASN A 192 -2.85 2.24 3.15
C ASN A 192 -1.71 1.18 3.12
N VAL A 193 -0.63 1.41 3.89
CA VAL A 193 0.43 0.44 4.21
C VAL A 193 0.67 0.47 5.72
N ASN A 194 0.46 -0.67 6.37
CA ASN A 194 0.49 -0.84 7.82
C ASN A 194 1.73 -1.63 8.24
N PHE A 195 2.57 -1.01 9.06
CA PHE A 195 3.78 -1.59 9.64
C PHE A 195 3.59 -2.05 11.10
N ASP A 196 2.50 -1.68 11.76
CA ASP A 196 2.22 -1.99 13.17
C ASP A 196 2.19 -3.50 13.43
N ASN A 197 1.76 -4.27 12.43
CA ASN A 197 1.71 -5.74 12.48
C ASN A 197 3.10 -6.39 12.66
N ALA A 198 4.18 -5.70 12.28
CA ALA A 198 5.56 -6.16 12.44
C ALA A 198 6.25 -5.59 13.68
N HIS A 199 5.62 -4.66 14.39
CA HIS A 199 6.05 -4.20 15.71
C HIS A 199 5.23 -4.87 16.82
N ALA A 200 5.82 -5.00 18.01
CA ALA A 200 5.09 -5.52 19.16
C ALA A 200 3.98 -4.56 19.54
N HIS A 201 2.73 -4.99 19.37
CA HIS A 201 1.55 -4.23 19.76
C HIS A 201 0.68 -5.06 20.70
N THR A 202 -0.20 -4.35 21.41
CA THR A 202 -1.21 -4.98 22.24
C THR A 202 -2.47 -5.16 21.39
N ASP A 203 -2.98 -6.39 21.30
CA ASP A 203 -4.22 -6.67 20.57
C ASP A 203 -5.45 -6.10 21.29
N ARG A 204 -6.64 -6.24 20.69
CA ARG A 204 -7.90 -5.75 21.27
C ARG A 204 -8.23 -6.37 22.64
N ASN A 205 -7.60 -7.47 23.02
CA ASN A 205 -7.80 -8.18 24.29
C ASN A 205 -6.71 -7.86 25.32
N GLY A 206 -5.75 -6.98 25.02
CA GLY A 206 -4.65 -6.69 25.93
C GLY A 206 -3.46 -7.64 25.81
N ALA A 207 -3.47 -8.59 24.87
CA ALA A 207 -2.38 -9.55 24.69
C ALA A 207 -1.32 -8.99 23.74
N GLN A 208 -0.05 -9.16 24.10
CA GLN A 208 1.06 -8.75 23.24
C GLN A 208 1.13 -9.70 22.02
N CYS A 209 1.01 -9.15 20.82
CA CYS A 209 1.02 -9.90 19.58
C CYS A 209 2.00 -9.26 18.58
N THR A 210 2.67 -10.11 17.79
CA THR A 210 3.40 -9.72 16.59
C THR A 210 2.98 -10.64 15.46
N LYS A 211 2.36 -10.08 14.43
CA LYS A 211 2.03 -10.83 13.20
C LYS A 211 3.26 -11.01 12.32
N THR A 212 4.29 -10.18 12.52
CA THR A 212 5.56 -10.13 11.76
C THR A 212 5.37 -9.85 10.27
N THR A 213 4.25 -9.22 9.90
CA THR A 213 3.89 -8.91 8.52
C THR A 213 3.83 -7.41 8.28
N ILE A 214 4.16 -6.97 7.08
CA ILE A 214 3.68 -5.67 6.55
C ILE A 214 2.34 -5.94 5.85
N GLU A 215 1.34 -5.12 6.13
CA GLU A 215 -0.01 -5.25 5.57
C GLU A 215 -0.32 -4.11 4.59
N PHE A 216 -0.67 -4.45 3.35
CA PHE A 216 -1.07 -3.51 2.31
C PHE A 216 -2.59 -3.49 2.20
N ARG A 217 -3.21 -2.32 2.35
CA ARG A 217 -4.66 -2.17 2.55
C ARG A 217 -5.35 -1.28 1.53
N GLN A 218 -4.58 -0.74 0.59
CA GLN A 218 -5.05 0.28 -0.33
C GLN A 218 -5.98 -0.29 -1.42
N HIS A 219 -5.94 -1.61 -1.67
CA HIS A 219 -6.74 -2.22 -2.73
C HIS A 219 -8.19 -2.39 -2.28
N LEU A 220 -9.12 -1.96 -3.13
CA LEU A 220 -10.54 -2.20 -2.94
C LEU A 220 -10.79 -3.71 -2.92
N GLY A 221 -11.76 -4.18 -2.13
CA GLY A 221 -12.24 -5.55 -2.29
C GLY A 221 -12.56 -5.86 -3.76
N THR A 222 -12.37 -7.11 -4.17
CA THR A 222 -12.72 -7.56 -5.52
C THR A 222 -13.11 -9.04 -5.49
N ARG A 223 -13.81 -9.49 -6.52
CA ARG A 223 -14.08 -10.92 -6.80
C ARG A 223 -13.36 -11.40 -8.06
N GLU A 224 -12.56 -10.54 -8.66
CA GLU A 224 -11.87 -10.79 -9.91
C GLU A 224 -10.45 -11.29 -9.63
N TYR A 225 -10.19 -12.55 -10.00
CA TYR A 225 -8.90 -13.21 -9.76
C TYR A 225 -7.73 -12.43 -10.34
N ASP A 226 -7.85 -11.94 -11.58
CA ASP A 226 -6.78 -11.23 -12.28
C ASP A 226 -6.40 -9.93 -11.58
N GLU A 227 -7.37 -9.25 -10.94
CA GLU A 227 -7.09 -8.04 -10.15
C GLU A 227 -6.31 -8.36 -8.87
N MET A 228 -6.69 -9.43 -8.16
CA MET A 228 -5.96 -9.89 -6.98
C MET A 228 -4.54 -10.33 -7.36
N TYR A 229 -4.43 -11.15 -8.41
CA TYR A 229 -3.16 -11.67 -8.89
C TYR A 229 -2.18 -10.57 -9.25
N ARG A 230 -2.57 -9.63 -10.13
CA ARG A 230 -1.68 -8.55 -10.58
C ARG A 230 -1.25 -7.64 -9.42
N TYR A 231 -2.16 -7.39 -8.46
CA TYR A 231 -1.84 -6.58 -7.30
C TYR A 231 -0.83 -7.28 -6.38
N VAL A 232 -1.05 -8.54 -6.03
CA VAL A 232 -0.09 -9.31 -5.20
C VAL A 232 1.27 -9.43 -5.90
N LYS A 233 1.30 -9.64 -7.23
CA LYS A 233 2.55 -9.66 -8.00
C LYS A 233 3.27 -8.32 -7.97
N PHE A 234 2.56 -7.21 -8.14
CA PHE A 234 3.14 -5.87 -7.97
C PHE A 234 3.77 -5.70 -6.58
N LEU A 235 3.05 -6.04 -5.51
CA LEU A 235 3.55 -5.90 -4.13
C LEU A 235 4.82 -6.74 -3.89
N GLY A 236 4.81 -8.01 -4.30
CA GLY A 236 5.98 -8.86 -4.11
C GLY A 236 7.18 -8.44 -4.95
N SER A 237 6.95 -7.88 -6.15
CA SER A 237 8.00 -7.25 -6.96
C SER A 237 8.59 -6.00 -6.30
N VAL A 238 7.77 -5.15 -5.68
CA VAL A 238 8.26 -4.01 -4.87
C VAL A 238 9.14 -4.50 -3.72
N ILE A 239 8.69 -5.48 -2.94
CA ILE A 239 9.45 -6.04 -1.81
C ILE A 239 10.78 -6.63 -2.30
N THR A 240 10.75 -7.38 -3.40
CA THR A 240 11.95 -7.98 -3.99
C THR A 240 12.93 -6.90 -4.47
N CYS A 241 12.43 -5.84 -5.11
CA CYS A 241 13.22 -4.68 -5.51
C CYS A 241 13.86 -4.01 -4.28
N CYS A 242 13.11 -3.73 -3.22
CA CYS A 242 13.62 -3.16 -1.97
C CYS A 242 14.71 -4.02 -1.30
N GLN A 243 14.73 -5.32 -1.52
CA GLN A 243 15.72 -6.22 -0.95
C GLN A 243 16.97 -6.38 -1.83
N GLN A 244 16.83 -6.26 -3.15
CA GLN A 244 17.86 -6.65 -4.11
C GLN A 244 18.46 -5.49 -4.92
N ALA A 245 17.76 -4.36 -5.01
CA ALA A 245 18.25 -3.21 -5.77
C ALA A 245 19.56 -2.68 -5.16
N SER A 246 20.45 -2.20 -6.03
CA SER A 246 21.57 -1.37 -5.57
C SER A 246 21.03 -0.04 -5.07
N ASP A 247 21.78 0.61 -4.17
CA ASP A 247 21.44 1.95 -3.67
C ASP A 247 21.20 2.93 -4.83
N GLU A 248 22.01 2.85 -5.89
CA GLU A 248 21.86 3.68 -7.11
C GLU A 248 20.51 3.44 -7.80
N ALA A 249 20.18 2.19 -8.14
CA ALA A 249 18.92 1.86 -8.82
C ALA A 249 17.69 2.20 -7.95
N PHE A 250 17.80 2.02 -6.64
CA PHE A 250 16.74 2.36 -5.70
C PHE A 250 16.53 3.88 -5.63
N ILE A 251 17.59 4.67 -5.52
CA ILE A 251 17.49 6.13 -5.51
C ILE A 251 16.96 6.66 -6.86
N GLU A 252 17.42 6.13 -7.99
CA GLU A 252 16.86 6.47 -9.31
C GLU A 252 15.36 6.20 -9.38
N THR A 253 14.92 5.07 -8.83
CA THR A 253 13.50 4.72 -8.72
C THR A 253 12.75 5.75 -7.87
N LEU A 254 13.24 6.12 -6.68
CA LEU A 254 12.60 7.13 -5.83
C LEU A 254 12.51 8.50 -6.52
N LEU A 255 13.62 8.95 -7.11
CA LEU A 255 13.68 10.25 -7.76
C LEU A 255 12.74 10.33 -8.98
N SER A 256 12.53 9.22 -9.68
CA SER A 256 11.61 9.16 -10.83
C SER A 256 10.19 9.58 -10.47
N ALA A 257 9.79 9.46 -9.20
CA ALA A 257 8.49 9.92 -8.71
C ALA A 257 8.26 11.44 -8.87
N THR A 258 9.34 12.23 -8.93
CA THR A 258 9.28 13.69 -9.12
C THR A 258 8.84 14.10 -10.53
N SER A 259 8.94 13.18 -11.50
CA SER A 259 8.46 13.45 -12.85
C SER A 259 6.94 13.33 -12.89
N PRO A 260 6.20 14.38 -13.32
CA PRO A 260 4.75 14.33 -13.43
C PRO A 260 4.27 13.36 -14.52
N THR A 261 5.14 13.01 -15.48
CA THR A 261 4.84 12.08 -16.57
C THR A 261 5.21 10.63 -16.24
N TYR A 262 5.88 10.38 -15.11
CA TYR A 262 6.20 9.01 -14.69
C TYR A 262 4.90 8.24 -14.42
N SER A 263 4.73 7.11 -15.10
CA SER A 263 3.50 6.32 -15.10
C SER A 263 3.61 5.08 -14.21
N PHE A 264 2.46 4.45 -13.92
CA PHE A 264 2.43 3.21 -13.15
C PHE A 264 3.07 2.03 -13.90
N ASP A 265 2.98 2.03 -15.23
CA ASP A 265 3.69 1.06 -16.05
C ASP A 265 5.21 1.19 -15.92
N GLN A 266 5.73 2.43 -15.91
CA GLN A 266 7.16 2.68 -15.69
C GLN A 266 7.59 2.26 -14.28
N LEU A 267 6.77 2.50 -13.27
CA LEU A 267 7.03 1.97 -11.92
C LEU A 267 7.07 0.44 -11.92
N CYS A 268 6.11 -0.21 -12.58
CA CYS A 268 6.09 -1.66 -12.72
C CYS A 268 7.37 -2.20 -13.38
N GLN A 269 7.87 -1.52 -14.41
CA GLN A 269 9.14 -1.85 -15.04
C GLN A 269 10.31 -1.69 -14.06
N ALA A 270 10.38 -0.56 -13.35
CA ALA A 270 11.47 -0.28 -12.39
C ALA A 270 11.56 -1.29 -11.25
N VAL A 271 10.41 -1.81 -10.77
CA VAL A 271 10.38 -2.83 -9.71
C VAL A 271 10.30 -4.26 -10.24
N ASN A 272 10.50 -4.47 -11.55
CA ASN A 272 10.49 -5.78 -12.21
C ASN A 272 9.20 -6.58 -11.97
N VAL A 273 8.04 -5.95 -12.17
CA VAL A 273 6.76 -6.67 -12.21
C VAL A 273 6.74 -7.61 -13.43
N PRO A 274 6.36 -8.89 -13.27
CA PRO A 274 6.22 -9.83 -14.38
C PRO A 274 5.31 -9.29 -15.49
N GLU A 275 5.69 -9.52 -16.75
CA GLU A 275 4.98 -8.99 -17.93
C GLU A 275 3.51 -9.38 -17.96
N ASP A 276 3.18 -10.61 -17.59
CA ASP A 276 1.81 -11.12 -17.53
C ASP A 276 0.97 -10.34 -16.51
N ALA A 277 1.51 -10.08 -15.32
CA ALA A 277 0.86 -9.26 -14.30
C ALA A 277 0.76 -7.79 -14.73
N ARG A 278 1.81 -7.25 -15.36
CA ARG A 278 1.84 -5.87 -15.86
C ARG A 278 0.80 -5.64 -16.96
N ALA A 279 0.69 -6.57 -17.90
CA ALA A 279 -0.30 -6.52 -18.98
C ALA A 279 -1.74 -6.45 -18.44
N LEU A 280 -2.03 -7.12 -17.32
CA LEU A 280 -3.36 -7.06 -16.68
C LEU A 280 -3.69 -5.68 -16.08
N PHE A 281 -2.71 -4.84 -15.77
CA PHE A 281 -2.96 -3.44 -15.37
C PHE A 281 -3.26 -2.53 -16.56
N LEU A 282 -2.74 -2.87 -17.74
CA LEU A 282 -2.91 -2.09 -18.97
C LEU A 282 -4.20 -2.44 -19.72
N GLN A 283 -4.81 -3.58 -19.40
CA GLN A 283 -6.11 -3.94 -19.96
C GLN A 283 -7.17 -2.94 -19.48
N THR A 284 -7.87 -2.33 -20.44
CA THR A 284 -9.09 -1.59 -20.13
C THR A 284 -10.03 -2.55 -19.40
N PRO A 285 -10.46 -2.23 -18.17
CA PRO A 285 -11.45 -3.07 -17.50
C PRO A 285 -12.64 -3.23 -18.44
N PRO A 286 -13.23 -4.44 -18.52
CA PRO A 286 -14.38 -4.67 -19.40
C PRO A 286 -15.39 -3.56 -19.15
N SER A 287 -15.84 -2.90 -20.24
CA SER A 287 -16.82 -1.82 -20.15
C SER A 287 -18.00 -2.35 -19.34
N ILE A 288 -18.13 -1.86 -18.11
CA ILE A 288 -19.26 -2.22 -17.26
C ILE A 288 -20.46 -1.70 -18.03
N ALA A 289 -21.34 -2.61 -18.44
CA ALA A 289 -22.57 -2.23 -19.12
C ALA A 289 -23.19 -1.09 -18.33
N THR A 290 -23.47 0.03 -18.99
CA THR A 290 -24.11 1.18 -18.37
C THR A 290 -25.50 0.75 -17.94
N PHE A 291 -25.62 0.31 -16.69
CA PHE A 291 -26.91 0.08 -16.08
C PHE A 291 -27.54 1.46 -15.90
N PRO A 292 -28.72 1.72 -16.50
CA PRO A 292 -29.43 2.96 -16.24
C PRO A 292 -29.63 3.07 -14.73
N ALA A 293 -29.54 4.30 -14.20
CA ALA A 293 -29.87 4.56 -12.81
C ALA A 293 -31.23 3.92 -12.53
N VAL A 294 -31.27 3.04 -11.52
CA VAL A 294 -32.49 2.33 -11.17
C VAL A 294 -33.44 3.34 -10.55
N GLU A 295 -34.32 3.94 -11.36
CA GLU A 295 -35.49 4.62 -10.82
C GLU A 295 -36.25 3.59 -9.98
N THR A 296 -36.61 3.95 -8.75
CA THR A 296 -37.43 3.09 -7.90
C THR A 296 -38.88 3.22 -8.36
N PRO A 297 -39.43 2.29 -9.18
CA PRO A 297 -40.87 2.25 -9.35
C PRO A 297 -41.53 2.06 -7.99
N TYR A 298 -42.77 2.52 -7.84
CA TYR A 298 -43.60 2.27 -6.66
C TYR A 298 -43.75 0.75 -6.44
N GLY A 299 -42.84 0.14 -5.68
CA GLY A 299 -42.76 -1.30 -5.44
C GLY A 299 -41.63 -1.65 -4.48
N ALA A 300 -41.74 -2.81 -3.82
CA ALA A 300 -40.70 -3.29 -2.91
C ALA A 300 -39.37 -3.53 -3.68
N PRO A 301 -38.20 -3.16 -3.12
CA PRO A 301 -36.92 -3.42 -3.75
C PRO A 301 -36.72 -4.91 -4.05
N SER A 302 -36.28 -5.22 -5.26
CA SER A 302 -35.88 -6.56 -5.66
C SER A 302 -34.37 -6.76 -5.49
N ILE A 303 -33.95 -8.02 -5.32
CA ILE A 303 -32.52 -8.36 -5.26
C ILE A 303 -31.76 -7.94 -6.53
N GLY A 304 -32.44 -7.96 -7.69
CA GLY A 304 -31.85 -7.47 -8.94
C GLY A 304 -31.53 -5.98 -8.92
N GLN A 305 -32.41 -5.15 -8.33
CA GLN A 305 -32.16 -3.72 -8.17
C GLN A 305 -31.03 -3.45 -7.18
N PHE A 306 -30.97 -4.19 -6.08
CA PHE A 306 -29.88 -4.13 -5.11
C PHE A 306 -28.52 -4.43 -5.76
N LEU A 307 -28.42 -5.54 -6.51
CA LEU A 307 -27.19 -5.93 -7.20
C LEU A 307 -26.79 -4.94 -8.30
N ALA A 308 -27.77 -4.41 -9.04
CA ALA A 308 -27.53 -3.37 -10.04
C ALA A 308 -27.00 -2.07 -9.40
N GLN A 309 -27.53 -1.68 -8.24
CA GLN A 309 -27.03 -0.52 -7.49
C GLN A 309 -25.58 -0.73 -7.04
N ASN A 310 -25.24 -1.88 -6.45
CA ASN A 310 -23.87 -2.20 -6.05
C ASN A 310 -22.90 -2.14 -7.25
N ALA A 311 -23.28 -2.73 -8.38
CA ALA A 311 -22.49 -2.69 -9.61
C ALA A 311 -22.29 -1.25 -10.12
N HIS A 312 -23.35 -0.44 -10.13
CA HIS A 312 -23.30 0.95 -10.53
C HIS A 312 -22.38 1.78 -9.62
N GLU A 313 -22.51 1.66 -8.30
CA GLU A 313 -21.65 2.38 -7.35
C GLU A 313 -20.19 1.97 -7.49
N ASN A 314 -19.90 0.68 -7.68
CA ASN A 314 -18.55 0.19 -7.94
C ASN A 314 -17.97 0.72 -9.25
N ALA A 315 -18.78 0.77 -10.31
CA ALA A 315 -18.36 1.32 -11.61
C ALA A 315 -17.97 2.80 -11.46
N LEU A 316 -18.81 3.60 -10.80
CA LEU A 316 -18.50 5.00 -10.50
C LEU A 316 -17.26 5.13 -9.61
N ASN A 317 -17.09 4.22 -8.64
CA ASN A 317 -15.95 4.24 -7.73
C ASN A 317 -14.62 3.89 -8.42
N ARG A 318 -14.67 3.20 -9.56
CA ARG A 318 -13.51 2.76 -10.33
C ARG A 318 -13.34 3.52 -11.65
N ASP A 319 -14.13 4.56 -11.90
CA ASP A 319 -14.04 5.35 -13.12
C ASP A 319 -12.64 5.98 -13.27
N PRO A 320 -11.84 5.61 -14.29
CA PRO A 320 -10.51 6.16 -14.49
C PRO A 320 -10.50 7.69 -14.64
N ALA A 321 -11.57 8.28 -15.19
CA ALA A 321 -11.65 9.73 -15.35
C ALA A 321 -11.77 10.43 -13.99
N ASP A 322 -12.61 9.92 -13.09
CA ASP A 322 -12.78 10.46 -11.75
C ASP A 322 -11.51 10.24 -10.90
N VAL A 323 -10.90 9.06 -10.98
CA VAL A 323 -9.61 8.76 -10.31
C VAL A 323 -8.52 9.72 -10.78
N ASN A 324 -8.38 9.93 -12.09
CA ASN A 324 -7.38 10.87 -12.62
C ASN A 324 -7.65 12.32 -12.23
N ARG A 325 -8.92 12.74 -12.20
CA ARG A 325 -9.32 14.06 -11.70
C ARG A 325 -8.91 14.23 -10.24
N MET A 326 -9.19 13.25 -9.39
CA MET A 326 -8.81 13.27 -7.97
C MET A 326 -7.28 13.30 -7.79
N ARG A 327 -6.54 12.50 -8.56
CA ARG A 327 -5.08 12.53 -8.55
C ARG A 327 -4.52 13.88 -8.97
N ALA A 328 -5.10 14.50 -10.00
CA ALA A 328 -4.69 15.83 -10.46
C ALA A 328 -4.97 16.91 -9.40
N GLU A 329 -6.11 16.84 -8.72
CA GLU A 329 -6.45 17.73 -7.60
C GLU A 329 -5.51 17.54 -6.40
N LYS A 330 -5.19 16.29 -6.03
CA LYS A 330 -4.20 15.97 -5.00
C LYS A 330 -2.79 16.43 -5.39
N TYR A 331 -2.44 16.35 -6.67
CA TYR A 331 -1.17 16.85 -7.17
C TYR A 331 -1.08 18.38 -7.12
N SER A 332 -2.10 19.10 -7.61
CA SER A 332 -2.10 20.57 -7.68
C SER A 332 -2.04 21.26 -6.32
N THR A 333 -2.44 20.55 -5.26
CA THR A 333 -2.37 21.00 -3.87
C THR A 333 -1.03 20.71 -3.19
N GLY A 334 -0.12 19.98 -3.84
CA GLY A 334 1.17 19.58 -3.30
C GLY A 334 1.10 18.43 -2.30
N TYR A 335 -0.03 17.71 -2.20
CA TYR A 335 -0.23 16.67 -1.20
C TYR A 335 0.70 15.48 -1.35
N TYR A 336 1.25 15.23 -2.54
CA TYR A 336 2.29 14.21 -2.72
C TYR A 336 3.69 14.67 -2.27
N GLY A 337 3.81 15.86 -1.65
CA GLY A 337 5.11 16.46 -1.32
C GLY A 337 5.86 16.98 -2.55
N ILE A 338 5.19 17.04 -3.71
CA ILE A 338 5.75 17.54 -4.97
C ILE A 338 5.09 18.88 -5.28
N GLN A 339 5.89 19.92 -5.47
CA GLN A 339 5.37 21.22 -5.89
C GLN A 339 5.01 21.17 -7.38
N PRO A 340 3.77 21.49 -7.79
CA PRO A 340 3.35 21.42 -9.20
C PRO A 340 4.20 22.28 -10.15
N ASN A 341 4.76 23.36 -9.62
CA ASN A 341 5.55 24.34 -10.39
C ASN A 341 7.07 24.11 -10.28
N ALA A 342 7.51 23.09 -9.54
CA ALA A 342 8.92 22.75 -9.49
C ALA A 342 9.35 22.21 -10.87
N GLN A 343 10.49 22.70 -11.37
CA GLN A 343 11.10 22.13 -12.56
C GLN A 343 11.45 20.67 -12.28
N PRO A 344 11.19 19.73 -13.21
CA PRO A 344 11.66 18.35 -13.07
C PRO A 344 13.17 18.33 -12.81
N LEU A 345 13.62 17.49 -11.89
CA LEU A 345 15.04 17.22 -11.75
C LEU A 345 15.52 16.54 -13.03
N ILE A 346 16.45 17.18 -13.73
CA ILE A 346 17.05 16.62 -14.94
C ILE A 346 18.21 15.73 -14.50
N PHE A 347 18.00 14.41 -14.51
CA PHE A 347 18.94 13.40 -14.02
C PHE A 347 20.28 13.37 -14.74
N ASP A 348 20.30 13.76 -16.01
CA ASP A 348 21.53 13.88 -16.80
C ASP A 348 22.37 15.10 -16.43
N GLN A 349 21.89 15.96 -15.51
CA GLN A 349 22.73 17.02 -14.98
C GLN A 349 23.81 16.44 -14.08
N GLU A 350 25.05 16.78 -14.43
CA GLU A 350 26.27 16.46 -13.67
C GLU A 350 26.09 16.69 -12.16
N LYS A 351 25.39 17.77 -11.77
CA LYS A 351 25.10 18.09 -10.37
C LYS A 351 24.25 17.06 -9.62
N VAL A 352 23.31 16.38 -10.30
CA VAL A 352 22.51 15.32 -9.67
C VAL A 352 23.39 14.08 -9.48
N LYS A 353 24.24 13.76 -10.46
CA LYS A 353 25.24 12.70 -10.34
C LYS A 353 26.23 12.99 -9.21
N ASP A 354 26.69 14.23 -9.09
CA ASP A 354 27.58 14.67 -8.01
C ASP A 354 26.91 14.57 -6.64
N LEU A 355 25.62 14.90 -6.53
CA LEU A 355 24.84 14.73 -5.30
C LEU A 355 24.70 13.24 -4.93
N LEU A 356 24.46 12.37 -5.91
CA LEU A 356 24.38 10.92 -5.69
C LEU A 356 25.73 10.35 -5.27
N VAL A 357 26.83 10.79 -5.89
CA VAL A 357 28.20 10.42 -5.50
C VAL A 357 28.49 10.90 -4.07
N SER A 358 28.14 12.15 -3.74
CA SER A 358 28.35 12.69 -2.40
C SER A 358 27.55 11.95 -1.33
N ALA A 359 26.27 11.68 -1.60
CA ALA A 359 25.43 10.88 -0.71
C ALA A 359 25.99 9.47 -0.50
N ARG A 360 26.54 8.86 -1.56
CA ARG A 360 27.20 7.56 -1.50
C ARG A 360 28.47 7.60 -0.66
N GLU A 361 29.28 8.64 -0.76
CA GLU A 361 30.47 8.81 0.06
C GLU A 361 30.11 8.95 1.55
N ASP A 362 29.08 9.73 1.87
CA ASP A 362 28.61 9.92 3.25
C ASP A 362 28.02 8.62 3.85
N LEU A 363 27.24 7.86 3.07
CA LEU A 363 26.77 6.53 3.46
C LEU A 363 27.93 5.53 3.66
N SER A 364 28.97 5.62 2.82
CA SER A 364 30.15 4.77 2.94
C SER A 364 30.96 5.12 4.18
N ARG A 365 31.11 6.40 4.50
CA ARG A 365 31.84 6.88 5.69
C ARG A 365 31.11 6.51 6.98
N SER A 366 29.80 6.72 7.06
CA SER A 366 29.00 6.36 8.25
C SER A 366 29.06 4.86 8.56
N ARG A 367 28.95 4.00 7.53
CA ARG A 367 29.15 2.55 7.70
C ARG A 367 30.59 2.20 8.13
N PHE A 368 31.60 2.93 7.67
CA PHE A 368 32.99 2.71 8.08
C PHE A 368 33.25 3.14 9.53
N GLU A 369 32.62 4.22 9.99
CA GLU A 369 32.72 4.73 11.36
C GLU A 369 32.00 3.82 12.37
N GLU A 370 30.89 3.19 12.01
CA GLU A 370 30.24 2.15 12.83
C GLU A 370 31.08 0.87 12.96
N VAL A 371 31.80 0.48 11.91
CA VAL A 371 32.68 -0.70 11.94
C VAL A 371 33.93 -0.43 12.77
N THR A 372 34.49 0.78 12.68
CA THR A 372 35.69 1.18 13.43
C THR A 372 35.41 1.52 14.90
N SER A 373 34.20 1.93 15.26
CA SER A 373 33.81 2.20 16.66
C SER A 373 33.38 0.95 17.45
N SER A 374 33.12 -0.19 16.79
CA SER A 374 32.61 -1.41 17.45
C SER A 374 33.60 -2.56 17.64
N SER A 375 34.90 -2.43 17.34
CA SER A 375 35.82 -3.57 17.60
C SER A 375 37.26 -3.21 17.98
N LEU A 376 37.72 -3.82 19.07
CA LEU A 376 39.11 -3.94 19.52
C LEU A 376 39.95 -4.89 18.62
N LEU A 377 39.60 -5.05 17.35
CA LEU A 377 40.33 -5.92 16.41
C LEU A 377 41.25 -5.08 15.54
N SER A 378 42.41 -5.64 15.18
CA SER A 378 43.36 -4.98 14.29
C SER A 378 42.78 -4.81 12.88
N ASP A 379 43.27 -3.82 12.14
CA ASP A 379 42.82 -3.52 10.76
C ASP A 379 42.94 -4.74 9.81
N GLU A 380 43.86 -5.65 10.09
CA GLU A 380 44.06 -6.90 9.34
C GLU A 380 42.94 -7.92 9.61
N GLU A 381 42.55 -8.09 10.88
CA GLU A 381 41.45 -8.98 11.28
C GLU A 381 40.08 -8.47 10.82
N GLN A 382 39.92 -7.15 10.70
CA GLN A 382 38.70 -6.52 10.17
C GLN A 382 38.57 -6.77 8.66
N ASN A 383 39.65 -6.59 7.90
CA ASN A 383 39.66 -6.86 6.45
C ASN A 383 39.40 -8.35 6.13
N ASP A 384 40.00 -9.27 6.89
CA ASP A 384 39.79 -10.71 6.69
C ASP A 384 38.34 -11.12 6.97
N LYS A 385 37.68 -10.51 7.96
CA LYS A 385 36.25 -10.76 8.25
C LYS A 385 35.33 -10.19 7.18
N VAL A 386 35.65 -9.02 6.62
CA VAL A 386 34.88 -8.42 5.51
C VAL A 386 35.01 -9.30 4.26
N ILE A 387 36.23 -9.72 3.91
CA ILE A 387 36.49 -10.62 2.78
C ILE A 387 35.79 -11.97 3.00
N ALA A 388 35.82 -12.53 4.22
CA ALA A 388 35.12 -13.76 4.56
C ALA A 388 33.59 -13.63 4.46
N ARG A 389 32.99 -12.51 4.90
CA ARG A 389 31.55 -12.24 4.74
C ARG A 389 31.15 -12.08 3.28
N MET A 390 31.95 -11.37 2.48
CA MET A 390 31.70 -11.22 1.04
C MET A 390 31.79 -12.57 0.32
N ASN A 391 32.80 -13.39 0.65
CA ASN A 391 32.95 -14.72 0.07
C ASN A 391 31.87 -15.71 0.52
N ALA A 392 31.37 -15.61 1.76
CA ALA A 392 30.26 -16.44 2.23
C ALA A 392 28.94 -16.06 1.55
N LYS A 393 28.71 -14.77 1.28
CA LYS A 393 27.52 -14.27 0.57
C LYS A 393 27.56 -14.58 -0.93
N TRP A 394 28.76 -14.71 -1.51
CA TRP A 394 28.97 -15.01 -2.93
C TRP A 394 28.97 -16.53 -3.23
N ASN A 395 29.44 -17.36 -2.30
CA ASN A 395 29.55 -18.82 -2.48
C ASN A 395 28.41 -19.62 -1.82
N GLY A 396 27.50 -18.97 -1.09
CA GLY A 396 26.27 -19.58 -0.59
C GLY A 396 25.17 -19.50 -1.65
N LYS A 397 24.84 -20.64 -2.26
CA LYS A 397 23.61 -20.87 -3.03
C LYS A 397 22.37 -20.49 -2.25
#